data_AF-A0A238Y1M7-F1
#
_entry.id   AF-A0A238Y1M7-F1
#
_cell.length_a   1.000
_cell.length_b   1.000
_cell.length_c   1.000
_cell.angle_alpha   90.00
_cell.angle_beta   90.00
_cell.angle_gamma   90.00
#
_symmetry.space_group_name_H-M   'P 1'
#
loop_
_entity.id
_entity.type
_entity.pdbx_description
1 polymer ?
#
loop_
_entity_poly.entity_id
_entity_poly.type
_entity_poly.pdbx_seq_one_letter_code
_entity_poly.pdbx_strand_id
1 'polypeptide(L)'
;MAPDDLPDSVFADTGVLLNYLQREWERDRSTELIDSTLVDVVVSERVISELESVTDRRQDIYEDLLDYLLRTDSDIEDYDPSDRRVYVGEHDGTHIREVQMTLASLDDSREVLRRLRRFLRAVDRRLEYLQETLAENTVDPLAPLEVELAINTLIDHGPDASIVTDAAAWTANGGSGMFVTLDQDDLLNRESEIAAVLNEKQGPDWVIRIRPPDQIVID
;
A
#
# COMPACT_ATOMS: atom_id res chain seq x y z
N MET A 1 16.74 -13.66 -9.68
CA MET A 1 16.00 -14.78 -10.31
C MET A 1 16.49 -14.92 -11.73
N ALA A 2 16.50 -16.14 -12.29
CA ALA A 2 16.61 -16.24 -13.75
C ALA A 2 15.30 -15.73 -14.39
N PRO A 3 15.29 -15.26 -15.65
CA PRO A 3 14.07 -14.77 -16.32
C PRO A 3 12.93 -15.81 -16.36
N ASP A 4 13.25 -17.11 -16.34
CA ASP A 4 12.29 -18.21 -16.30
C ASP A 4 11.73 -18.54 -14.89
N ASP A 5 12.16 -17.83 -13.84
CA ASP A 5 11.69 -17.99 -12.45
C ASP A 5 10.71 -16.89 -12.00
N LEU A 6 10.37 -15.94 -12.88
CA LEU A 6 9.41 -14.88 -12.57
C LEU A 6 7.99 -15.48 -12.45
N PRO A 7 7.24 -15.17 -11.39
CA PRO A 7 5.84 -15.60 -11.31
C PRO A 7 5.00 -14.83 -12.34
N ASP A 8 4.04 -15.49 -12.98
CA ASP A 8 3.11 -14.82 -13.92
C ASP A 8 2.28 -13.72 -13.25
N SER A 9 2.04 -13.85 -11.94
CA SER A 9 1.28 -12.87 -11.15
C SER A 9 1.77 -12.82 -9.70
N VAL A 10 1.57 -11.71 -9.00
CA VAL A 10 1.84 -11.57 -7.55
C VAL A 10 0.65 -10.97 -6.83
N PHE A 11 0.42 -11.37 -5.59
CA PHE A 11 -0.60 -10.76 -4.74
C PHE A 11 -0.01 -9.55 -4.02
N ALA A 12 -0.62 -8.38 -4.14
CA ALA A 12 -0.13 -7.15 -3.52
C ALA A 12 -0.98 -6.68 -2.35
N ASP A 13 -0.29 -6.20 -1.34
CA ASP A 13 -0.83 -5.47 -0.20
C ASP A 13 -1.13 -4.00 -0.54
N THR A 14 -2.03 -3.37 0.23
CA THR A 14 -2.42 -1.95 0.13
C THR A 14 -1.21 -1.02 0.18
N GLY A 15 -0.22 -1.33 1.04
CA GLY A 15 1.00 -0.54 1.16
C GLY A 15 1.79 -0.40 -0.14
N VAL A 16 1.79 -1.43 -1.01
CA VAL A 16 2.45 -1.39 -2.32
C VAL A 16 1.74 -0.41 -3.25
N LEU A 17 0.40 -0.42 -3.26
CA LEU A 17 -0.40 0.47 -4.08
C LEU A 17 -0.28 1.93 -3.61
N LEU A 18 -0.28 2.16 -2.29
CA LEU A 18 -0.09 3.48 -1.70
C LEU A 18 1.28 4.06 -2.05
N ASN A 19 2.35 3.26 -1.99
CA ASN A 19 3.68 3.68 -2.39
C ASN A 19 3.72 4.10 -3.88
N TYR A 20 3.02 3.38 -4.76
CA TYR A 20 2.92 3.76 -6.17
C TYR A 20 2.25 5.13 -6.34
N LEU A 21 1.13 5.34 -5.65
CA LEU A 21 0.43 6.62 -5.64
C LEU A 21 1.33 7.75 -5.13
N GLN A 22 2.15 7.48 -4.10
CA GLN A 22 2.89 8.47 -3.32
C GLN A 22 4.38 8.56 -3.63
N ARG A 23 4.85 7.86 -4.67
CA ARG A 23 6.25 7.81 -5.15
C ARG A 23 6.97 9.15 -5.36
N GLU A 24 6.26 10.28 -5.25
CA GLU A 24 6.85 11.62 -5.28
C GLU A 24 7.42 12.06 -3.93
N TRP A 25 6.85 11.59 -2.82
CA TRP A 25 7.22 11.95 -1.45
C TRP A 25 7.89 10.81 -0.69
N GLU A 26 7.55 9.58 -1.06
CA GLU A 26 8.14 8.38 -0.51
C GLU A 26 9.17 7.81 -1.47
N ARG A 27 10.10 7.01 -0.95
CA ARG A 27 11.02 6.26 -1.81
C ARG A 27 10.19 5.31 -2.68
N ASP A 28 10.28 5.49 -3.99
CA ASP A 28 9.64 4.62 -4.96
C ASP A 28 10.24 3.22 -4.90
N ARG A 29 9.39 2.22 -4.65
CA ARG A 29 9.76 0.81 -4.65
C ARG A 29 8.78 -0.04 -5.46
N SER A 30 7.70 0.53 -5.98
CA SER A 30 6.54 -0.20 -6.50
C SER A 30 6.27 0.07 -7.97
N THR A 31 6.75 1.19 -8.52
CA THR A 31 6.52 1.55 -9.94
C THR A 31 6.93 0.47 -10.92
N GLU A 32 8.12 -0.12 -10.75
CA GLU A 32 8.61 -1.16 -11.67
C GLU A 32 7.71 -2.40 -11.68
N LEU A 33 7.13 -2.77 -10.53
CA LEU A 33 6.19 -3.88 -10.44
C LEU A 33 4.85 -3.53 -11.07
N ILE A 34 4.28 -2.37 -10.72
CA ILE A 34 2.93 -1.95 -11.14
C ILE A 34 2.88 -1.67 -12.66
N ASP A 35 3.93 -1.08 -13.21
CA ASP A 35 4.02 -0.76 -14.64
C ASP A 35 4.60 -1.94 -15.46
N SER A 36 4.90 -3.09 -14.82
CA SER A 36 5.44 -4.29 -15.48
C SER A 36 4.40 -4.95 -16.38
N THR A 37 4.84 -5.37 -17.58
CA THR A 37 4.05 -6.26 -18.45
C THR A 37 4.46 -7.73 -18.31
N LEU A 38 5.37 -8.05 -17.37
CA LEU A 38 5.90 -9.40 -17.17
C LEU A 38 5.20 -10.15 -16.04
N VAL A 39 4.58 -9.41 -15.12
CA VAL A 39 3.98 -9.95 -13.90
C VAL A 39 2.70 -9.18 -13.63
N ASP A 40 1.57 -9.88 -13.57
CA ASP A 40 0.29 -9.29 -13.21
C ASP A 40 0.18 -9.04 -11.70
N VAL A 41 -0.35 -7.88 -11.32
CA VAL A 41 -0.60 -7.56 -9.90
C VAL A 41 -2.04 -7.89 -9.56
N VAL A 42 -2.21 -8.81 -8.61
CA VAL A 42 -3.49 -9.29 -8.09
C VAL A 42 -3.71 -8.73 -6.69
N VAL A 43 -4.94 -8.35 -6.37
CA VAL A 43 -5.31 -7.79 -5.05
C VAL A 43 -6.65 -8.35 -4.60
N SER A 44 -6.97 -8.30 -3.30
CA SER A 44 -8.32 -8.64 -2.85
C SER A 44 -9.27 -7.43 -2.82
N GLU A 45 -10.58 -7.69 -2.77
CA GLU A 45 -11.58 -6.65 -2.51
C GLU A 45 -11.31 -5.87 -1.20
N ARG A 46 -10.69 -6.51 -0.21
CA ARG A 46 -10.27 -5.87 1.05
C ARG A 46 -9.17 -4.84 0.80
N VAL A 47 -8.16 -5.18 0.01
CA VAL A 47 -7.07 -4.26 -0.40
C VAL A 47 -7.63 -3.06 -1.16
N ILE A 48 -8.58 -3.27 -2.08
CA ILE A 48 -9.24 -2.18 -2.80
C ILE A 48 -10.01 -1.27 -1.83
N SER A 49 -10.80 -1.86 -0.93
CA SER A 49 -11.58 -1.10 0.06
C SER A 49 -10.69 -0.27 0.99
N GLU A 50 -9.54 -0.82 1.38
CA GLU A 50 -8.56 -0.10 2.19
C GLU A 50 -7.90 1.03 1.41
N LEU A 51 -7.49 0.78 0.15
CA LEU A 51 -6.93 1.79 -0.72
C LEU A 51 -7.88 2.98 -0.89
N GLU A 52 -9.16 2.73 -1.18
CA GLU A 52 -10.21 3.75 -1.31
C GLU A 52 -10.35 4.56 0.00
N SER A 53 -10.50 3.87 1.14
CA SER A 53 -10.62 4.50 2.46
C SER A 53 -9.42 5.40 2.80
N VAL A 54 -8.20 4.95 2.48
CA VAL A 54 -6.96 5.73 2.72
C VAL A 54 -6.85 6.90 1.75
N THR A 55 -7.14 6.69 0.47
CA THR A 55 -7.03 7.74 -0.56
C THR A 55 -8.06 8.84 -0.37
N ASP A 56 -9.32 8.51 -0.11
CA ASP A 56 -10.38 9.48 0.20
C ASP A 56 -10.01 10.33 1.43
N ARG A 57 -9.59 9.66 2.50
CA ARG A 57 -9.19 10.34 3.74
C ARG A 57 -7.98 11.25 3.53
N ARG A 58 -6.97 10.82 2.78
CA ARG A 58 -5.79 11.66 2.48
C ARG A 58 -6.15 12.83 1.57
N GLN A 59 -7.07 12.64 0.63
CA GLN A 59 -7.59 13.74 -0.19
C GLN A 59 -8.20 14.84 0.69
N ASP A 60 -9.06 14.48 1.64
CA ASP A 60 -9.64 15.44 2.60
C ASP A 60 -8.56 16.20 3.37
N ILE A 61 -7.52 15.50 3.83
CA ILE A 61 -6.40 16.12 4.56
C ILE A 61 -5.62 17.09 3.64
N TYR A 62 -5.37 16.74 2.38
CA TYR A 62 -4.65 17.61 1.46
C TYR A 62 -5.47 18.83 1.03
N GLU A 63 -6.77 18.67 0.84
CA GLU A 63 -7.68 19.78 0.56
C GLU A 63 -7.70 20.76 1.73
N ASP A 64 -7.74 20.25 2.97
CA ASP A 64 -7.67 21.05 4.18
C ASP A 64 -6.31 21.77 4.34
N LEU A 65 -5.21 21.08 4.04
CA LEU A 65 -3.86 21.67 3.99
C LEU A 65 -3.76 22.78 2.94
N LEU A 66 -4.30 22.57 1.74
CA LEU A 66 -4.35 23.60 0.70
C LEU A 66 -5.16 24.82 1.16
N ASP A 67 -6.30 24.58 1.81
CA ASP A 67 -7.15 25.65 2.32
C ASP A 67 -6.47 26.43 3.46
N TYR A 68 -5.75 25.72 4.34
CA TYR A 68 -4.90 26.34 5.36
C TYR A 68 -3.88 27.30 4.72
N LEU A 69 -3.05 26.79 3.81
CA LEU A 69 -2.00 27.58 3.14
C LEU A 69 -2.54 28.75 2.29
N LEU A 70 -3.80 28.69 1.85
CA LEU A 70 -4.42 29.77 1.09
C LEU A 70 -5.04 30.86 1.98
N ARG A 71 -5.40 30.52 3.22
CA ARG A 71 -6.11 31.41 4.15
C ARG A 71 -5.21 31.99 5.23
N THR A 72 -4.03 31.43 5.44
CA THR A 72 -3.06 31.89 6.44
C THR A 72 -1.78 32.35 5.74
N ASP A 73 -1.06 33.28 6.38
CA ASP A 73 0.34 33.58 6.05
C ASP A 73 1.30 32.63 6.81
N SER A 74 0.81 31.45 7.22
CA SER A 74 1.56 30.47 8.00
C SER A 74 2.37 29.56 7.09
N ASP A 75 3.44 29.00 7.66
CA ASP A 75 4.28 28.04 6.96
C ASP A 75 3.65 26.65 6.96
N ILE A 76 4.06 25.81 6.01
CA ILE A 76 3.53 24.45 5.89
C ILE A 76 3.83 23.59 7.12
N GLU A 77 4.90 23.88 7.85
CA GLU A 77 5.31 23.18 9.08
C GLU A 77 4.34 23.42 10.24
N ASP A 78 3.59 24.53 10.22
CA ASP A 78 2.63 24.90 11.26
C ASP A 78 1.27 24.21 11.08
N TYR A 79 1.07 23.49 9.97
CA TYR A 79 -0.13 22.71 9.76
C TYR A 79 -0.10 21.45 10.66
N ASP A 80 -1.12 21.29 11.49
CA ASP A 80 -1.32 20.06 12.25
C ASP A 80 -2.73 19.52 11.96
N PRO A 81 -2.88 18.36 11.29
CA PRO A 81 -4.20 17.83 10.96
C PRO A 81 -5.00 17.42 12.21
N SER A 82 -4.36 17.19 13.36
CA SER A 82 -5.05 16.87 14.63
C SER A 82 -5.80 18.05 15.25
N ASP A 83 -5.38 19.28 14.93
CA ASP A 83 -6.06 20.52 15.32
C ASP A 83 -7.16 20.95 14.33
N ARG A 84 -7.41 20.12 13.30
CA ARG A 84 -8.30 20.42 12.18
C ARG A 84 -9.54 19.53 12.21
N ARG A 85 -10.51 19.84 11.36
CA ARG A 85 -11.77 19.07 11.24
C ARG A 85 -11.66 17.96 10.20
N VAL A 86 -10.51 17.28 10.16
CA VAL A 86 -10.25 16.14 9.26
C VAL A 86 -10.06 14.88 10.09
N TYR A 87 -10.45 13.75 9.54
CA TYR A 87 -10.19 12.46 10.16
C TYR A 87 -8.78 11.99 9.80
N VAL A 88 -7.97 11.65 10.79
CA VAL A 88 -6.57 11.24 10.63
C VAL A 88 -6.43 9.80 11.13
N GLY A 89 -6.01 8.90 10.24
CA GLY A 89 -5.65 7.53 10.60
C GLY A 89 -4.23 7.45 11.16
N GLU A 90 -3.89 6.29 11.73
CA GLU A 90 -2.62 6.06 12.43
C GLU A 90 -1.38 6.38 11.58
N HIS A 91 -1.37 5.96 10.32
CA HIS A 91 -0.23 6.18 9.41
C HIS A 91 -0.27 7.53 8.68
N ASP A 92 -1.40 8.25 8.70
CA ASP A 92 -1.50 9.49 7.94
C ASP A 92 -0.71 10.62 8.58
N GLY A 93 -0.60 10.65 9.91
CA GLY A 93 0.20 11.66 10.59
C GLY A 93 1.66 11.63 10.16
N THR A 94 2.26 10.44 10.08
CA THR A 94 3.63 10.25 9.58
C THR A 94 3.75 10.69 8.12
N HIS A 95 2.84 10.22 7.26
CA HIS A 95 2.86 10.56 5.84
C HIS A 95 2.75 12.08 5.60
N ILE A 96 1.81 12.74 6.26
CA ILE A 96 1.63 14.20 6.15
C ILE A 96 2.88 14.93 6.62
N ARG A 97 3.52 14.45 7.69
CA ARG A 97 4.76 15.05 8.19
C ARG A 97 5.90 14.94 7.19
N GLU A 98 6.02 13.84 6.45
CA GLU A 98 7.01 13.69 5.37
C GLU A 98 6.75 14.64 4.21
N VAL A 99 5.47 14.81 3.83
CA VAL A 99 5.06 15.80 2.83
C VAL A 99 5.43 17.22 3.28
N GLN A 100 5.15 17.57 4.53
CA GLN A 100 5.51 18.87 5.11
C GLN A 100 7.02 19.08 5.10
N MET A 101 7.82 18.11 5.57
CA MET A 101 9.28 18.22 5.59
C MET A 101 9.85 18.43 4.19
N THR A 102 9.33 17.71 3.19
CA THR A 102 9.81 17.85 1.82
C THR A 102 9.45 19.22 1.24
N LEU A 103 8.23 19.70 1.48
CA LEU A 103 7.76 20.98 0.95
C LEU A 103 8.31 22.18 1.71
N ALA A 104 8.60 22.05 3.00
CA ALA A 104 9.21 23.11 3.82
C ALA A 104 10.59 23.52 3.31
N SER A 105 11.28 22.63 2.57
CA SER A 105 12.53 22.98 1.88
C SER A 105 12.37 23.99 0.74
N LEU A 106 11.13 24.26 0.32
CA LEU A 106 10.80 25.24 -0.72
C LEU A 106 10.49 26.58 -0.04
N ASP A 107 11.47 27.49 0.00
CA ASP A 107 11.36 28.84 0.62
C ASP A 107 10.32 29.79 -0.04
N ASP A 108 9.44 29.28 -0.91
CA ASP A 108 8.40 30.04 -1.60
C ASP A 108 7.04 29.34 -1.48
N SER A 109 6.11 29.96 -0.72
CA SER A 109 4.76 29.45 -0.51
C SER A 109 3.98 29.22 -1.82
N ARG A 110 4.27 29.99 -2.88
CA ARG A 110 3.66 29.76 -4.20
C ARG A 110 4.18 28.49 -4.85
N GLU A 111 5.47 28.21 -4.66
CA GLU A 111 6.09 26.98 -5.15
C GLU A 111 5.57 25.76 -4.37
N VAL A 112 5.41 25.87 -3.05
CA VAL A 112 4.75 24.86 -2.20
C VAL A 112 3.35 24.54 -2.73
N LEU A 113 2.49 25.55 -2.88
CA LEU A 113 1.14 25.37 -3.41
C LEU A 113 1.13 24.76 -4.82
N ARG A 114 2.05 25.20 -5.68
CA ARG A 114 2.19 24.67 -7.04
C ARG A 114 2.63 23.21 -7.06
N ARG A 115 3.54 22.82 -6.17
CA ARG A 115 4.03 21.44 -6.05
C ARG A 115 2.95 20.54 -5.48
N LEU A 116 2.28 20.94 -4.40
CA LEU A 116 1.18 20.19 -3.79
C LEU A 116 0.03 19.95 -4.78
N ARG A 117 -0.43 20.98 -5.50
CA ARG A 117 -1.49 20.81 -6.53
C ARG A 117 -1.08 19.89 -7.68
N ARG A 118 0.20 19.93 -8.09
CA ARG A 118 0.71 19.02 -9.12
C ARG A 118 0.72 17.58 -8.63
N PHE A 119 1.12 17.37 -7.38
CA PHE A 119 1.11 16.08 -6.74
C PHE A 119 -0.30 15.49 -6.65
N LEU A 120 -1.29 16.22 -6.15
CA LEU A 120 -2.67 15.72 -6.05
C LEU A 120 -3.21 15.24 -7.40
N ARG A 121 -3.06 16.07 -8.44
CA ARG A 121 -3.44 15.67 -9.80
C ARG A 121 -2.66 14.46 -10.30
N ALA A 122 -1.44 14.23 -9.83
CA ALA A 122 -0.64 13.07 -10.21
C ALA A 122 -1.10 11.82 -9.47
N VAL A 123 -1.48 11.93 -8.20
CA VAL A 123 -2.12 10.87 -7.43
C VAL A 123 -3.43 10.46 -8.11
N ASP A 124 -4.31 11.41 -8.45
CA ASP A 124 -5.59 11.12 -9.13
C ASP A 124 -5.37 10.28 -10.40
N ARG A 125 -4.45 10.72 -11.27
CA ARG A 125 -4.13 9.97 -12.50
C ARG A 125 -3.54 8.59 -12.26
N ARG A 126 -2.73 8.43 -11.20
CA ARG A 126 -2.15 7.13 -10.83
C ARG A 126 -3.22 6.21 -10.24
N LEU A 127 -4.17 6.77 -9.50
CA LEU A 127 -5.30 6.01 -8.96
C LEU A 127 -6.21 5.53 -10.08
N GLU A 128 -6.57 6.40 -11.03
CA GLU A 128 -7.31 6.00 -12.24
C GLU A 128 -6.59 4.86 -12.98
N TYR A 129 -5.28 4.99 -13.20
CA TYR A 129 -4.48 3.96 -13.84
C TYR A 129 -4.46 2.63 -13.04
N LEU A 130 -4.29 2.71 -11.72
CA LEU A 130 -4.34 1.51 -10.85
C LEU A 130 -5.70 0.83 -10.91
N GLN A 131 -6.79 1.59 -10.85
CA GLN A 131 -8.15 1.05 -10.95
C GLN A 131 -8.38 0.34 -12.28
N GLU A 132 -7.92 0.93 -13.40
CA GLU A 132 -7.98 0.29 -14.72
C GLU A 132 -7.14 -1.01 -14.76
N THR A 133 -5.94 -0.98 -14.18
CA THR A 133 -5.01 -2.13 -14.15
C THR A 133 -5.53 -3.28 -13.28
N LEU A 134 -6.19 -2.96 -12.16
CA LEU A 134 -6.67 -3.93 -11.18
C LEU A 134 -8.10 -4.42 -11.45
N ALA A 135 -8.81 -3.82 -12.42
CA ALA A 135 -10.21 -4.14 -12.72
C ALA A 135 -10.44 -5.63 -13.04
N GLU A 136 -9.49 -6.28 -13.71
CA GLU A 136 -9.56 -7.72 -14.05
C GLU A 136 -8.78 -8.61 -13.06
N ASN A 137 -7.98 -8.00 -12.17
CA ASN A 137 -7.06 -8.68 -11.26
C ASN A 137 -7.46 -8.53 -9.77
N THR A 138 -8.71 -8.14 -9.50
CA THR A 138 -9.27 -8.12 -8.15
C THR A 138 -9.97 -9.45 -7.87
N VAL A 139 -9.65 -10.07 -6.73
CA VAL A 139 -10.19 -11.36 -6.29
C VAL A 139 -10.91 -11.25 -4.95
N ASP A 140 -11.82 -12.18 -4.66
CA ASP A 140 -12.46 -12.33 -3.34
C ASP A 140 -12.15 -13.73 -2.77
N PRO A 141 -10.92 -13.96 -2.29
CA PRO A 141 -10.51 -15.24 -1.77
C PRO A 141 -11.10 -15.45 -0.37
N LEU A 142 -11.80 -16.57 -0.18
CA LEU A 142 -12.45 -16.88 1.09
C LEU A 142 -11.50 -17.66 2.02
N ALA A 143 -10.77 -16.95 2.87
CA ALA A 143 -9.96 -17.56 3.91
C ALA A 143 -10.81 -18.03 5.11
N PRO A 144 -10.52 -19.22 5.70
CA PRO A 144 -11.16 -19.64 6.94
C PRO A 144 -10.81 -18.71 8.11
N LEU A 145 -11.83 -18.26 8.84
CA LEU A 145 -11.68 -17.37 10.00
C LEU A 145 -10.67 -17.89 11.05
N GLU A 146 -10.59 -19.20 11.25
CA GLU A 146 -9.62 -19.78 12.20
C GLU A 146 -8.16 -19.46 11.81
N VAL A 147 -7.87 -19.43 10.51
CA VAL A 147 -6.53 -19.10 10.00
C VAL A 147 -6.27 -17.61 10.19
N GLU A 148 -7.24 -16.77 9.86
CA GLU A 148 -7.15 -15.30 10.03
C GLU A 148 -6.87 -14.95 11.50
N LEU A 149 -7.58 -15.58 12.45
CA LEU A 149 -7.34 -15.38 13.88
C LEU A 149 -5.94 -15.86 14.33
N ALA A 150 -5.45 -16.97 13.77
CA ALA A 150 -4.12 -17.49 14.09
C ALA A 150 -3.02 -16.55 13.59
N ILE A 151 -3.14 -16.04 12.36
CA ILE A 151 -2.21 -15.04 11.81
C ILE A 151 -2.32 -13.73 12.60
N ASN A 152 -3.53 -13.27 12.93
CA ASN A 152 -3.72 -12.07 13.72
C ASN A 152 -3.05 -12.16 15.10
N THR A 153 -3.04 -13.33 15.74
CA THR A 153 -2.33 -13.54 17.02
C THR A 153 -0.81 -13.43 16.86
N LEU A 154 -0.28 -13.72 15.67
CA LEU A 154 1.14 -13.67 15.38
C LEU A 154 1.61 -12.22 15.14
N ILE A 155 0.91 -11.50 14.27
CA ILE A 155 1.33 -10.17 13.81
C ILE A 155 0.71 -9.01 14.61
N ASP A 156 -0.37 -9.26 15.37
CA ASP A 156 -1.10 -8.26 16.17
C ASP A 156 -1.62 -7.06 15.35
N HIS A 157 -1.88 -7.29 14.06
CA HIS A 157 -2.42 -6.30 13.12
C HIS A 157 -3.53 -6.93 12.26
N GLY A 158 -4.79 -6.63 12.61
CA GLY A 158 -5.98 -7.27 12.03
C GLY A 158 -6.15 -7.12 10.51
N PRO A 159 -5.99 -5.90 9.95
CA PRO A 159 -6.04 -5.69 8.51
C PRO A 159 -5.01 -6.53 7.76
N ASP A 160 -3.75 -6.53 8.19
CA ASP A 160 -2.70 -7.29 7.52
C ASP A 160 -2.92 -8.80 7.63
N ALA A 161 -3.49 -9.27 8.74
CA ALA A 161 -3.79 -10.68 8.92
C ALA A 161 -4.86 -11.15 7.92
N SER A 162 -5.80 -10.26 7.62
CA SER A 162 -6.82 -10.49 6.59
C SER A 162 -6.17 -10.57 5.20
N ILE A 163 -5.28 -9.63 4.86
CA ILE A 163 -4.60 -9.58 3.55
C ILE A 163 -3.66 -10.78 3.35
N VAL A 164 -2.93 -11.19 4.39
CA VAL A 164 -2.07 -12.38 4.36
C VAL A 164 -2.90 -13.64 4.11
N THR A 165 -4.04 -13.78 4.77
CA THR A 165 -4.88 -14.96 4.57
C THR A 165 -5.63 -14.95 3.24
N ASP A 166 -5.97 -13.78 2.70
CA ASP A 166 -6.47 -13.61 1.33
C ASP A 166 -5.41 -14.08 0.32
N ALA A 167 -4.15 -13.65 0.46
CA ALA A 167 -3.05 -14.07 -0.41
C ALA A 167 -2.79 -15.58 -0.34
N ALA A 168 -2.88 -16.17 0.85
CA ALA A 168 -2.74 -17.61 1.06
C ALA A 168 -3.90 -18.40 0.43
N ALA A 169 -5.13 -17.91 0.58
CA ALA A 169 -6.31 -18.51 -0.05
C ALA A 169 -6.27 -18.39 -1.58
N TRP A 170 -5.81 -17.25 -2.12
CA TRP A 170 -5.55 -17.09 -3.55
C TRP A 170 -4.51 -18.11 -4.05
N THR A 171 -3.43 -18.30 -3.30
CA THR A 171 -2.38 -19.30 -3.61
C THR A 171 -2.94 -20.72 -3.67
N ALA A 172 -3.72 -21.11 -2.66
CA ALA A 172 -4.35 -22.42 -2.61
C ALA A 172 -5.34 -22.67 -3.78
N ASN A 173 -5.83 -21.60 -4.40
CA ASN A 173 -6.72 -21.64 -5.56
C ASN A 173 -5.98 -21.51 -6.90
N GLY A 174 -4.67 -21.75 -6.93
CA GLY A 174 -3.85 -21.74 -8.15
C GLY A 174 -3.09 -20.44 -8.40
N GLY A 175 -3.08 -19.51 -7.44
CA GLY A 175 -2.19 -18.35 -7.44
C GLY A 175 -0.71 -18.75 -7.37
N SER A 176 0.18 -17.79 -7.65
CA SER A 176 1.62 -18.06 -7.77
C SER A 176 2.34 -18.36 -6.44
N GLY A 177 1.67 -18.14 -5.31
CA GLY A 177 2.29 -18.23 -3.99
C GLY A 177 3.24 -17.08 -3.66
N MET A 178 3.21 -15.99 -4.43
CA MET A 178 4.01 -14.80 -4.18
C MET A 178 3.15 -13.67 -3.63
N PHE A 179 3.45 -13.24 -2.42
CA PHE A 179 2.83 -12.09 -1.76
C PHE A 179 3.85 -10.96 -1.67
N VAL A 180 3.45 -9.75 -2.07
CA VAL A 180 4.29 -8.56 -2.04
C VAL A 180 3.77 -7.50 -1.09
N THR A 181 4.68 -7.00 -0.25
CA THR A 181 4.39 -5.97 0.74
C THR A 181 5.63 -5.10 0.99
N LEU A 182 5.41 -3.91 1.53
CA LEU A 182 6.45 -3.03 2.04
C LEU A 182 6.60 -3.10 3.57
N ASP A 183 5.72 -3.84 4.25
CA ASP A 183 5.80 -4.01 5.70
C ASP A 183 6.98 -4.92 6.08
N GLN A 184 7.97 -4.30 6.69
CA GLN A 184 9.18 -4.99 7.11
C GLN A 184 8.97 -5.79 8.40
N ASP A 185 8.27 -5.22 9.38
CA ASP A 185 8.31 -5.68 10.76
C ASP A 185 7.25 -6.74 11.05
N ASP A 186 6.06 -6.57 10.48
CA ASP A 186 4.93 -7.46 10.75
C ASP A 186 4.80 -8.57 9.69
N LEU A 187 5.30 -8.34 8.47
CA LEU A 187 5.16 -9.29 7.37
C LEU A 187 6.50 -9.88 6.90
N LEU A 188 7.42 -9.07 6.37
CA LEU A 188 8.67 -9.60 5.78
C LEU A 188 9.55 -10.32 6.82
N ASN A 189 9.76 -9.73 7.99
CA ASN A 189 10.57 -10.34 9.05
C ASN A 189 9.92 -11.60 9.66
N ARG A 190 8.61 -11.79 9.43
CA ARG A 190 7.83 -12.90 9.99
C ARG A 190 7.42 -13.95 8.96
N GLU A 191 7.93 -13.89 7.72
CA GLU A 191 7.60 -14.83 6.63
C GLU A 191 7.66 -16.29 7.08
N SER A 192 8.72 -16.70 7.78
CA SER A 192 8.89 -18.09 8.21
C SER A 192 7.86 -18.53 9.26
N GLU A 193 7.46 -17.62 10.14
CA GLU A 193 6.44 -17.88 11.17
C GLU A 193 5.05 -17.95 10.55
N ILE A 194 4.74 -17.01 9.64
CA ILE A 194 3.50 -17.00 8.85
C ILE A 194 3.38 -18.31 8.05
N ALA A 195 4.43 -18.69 7.31
CA ALA A 195 4.45 -19.91 6.51
C ALA A 195 4.24 -21.16 7.39
N ALA A 196 4.81 -21.20 8.59
CA ALA A 196 4.61 -22.31 9.53
C ALA A 196 3.16 -22.41 9.99
N VAL A 197 2.53 -21.29 10.36
CA VAL A 197 1.12 -21.24 10.77
C VAL A 197 0.19 -21.66 9.62
N LEU A 198 0.41 -21.14 8.41
CA LEU A 198 -0.39 -21.50 7.23
C LEU A 198 -0.27 -22.99 6.91
N ASN A 199 0.95 -23.54 6.93
CA ASN A 199 1.18 -24.96 6.69
C ASN A 199 0.57 -25.85 7.77
N GLU A 200 0.66 -25.46 9.04
CA GLU A 200 0.05 -26.21 10.15
C GLU A 200 -1.47 -26.24 10.04
N LYS A 201 -2.09 -25.10 9.70
CA LYS A 201 -3.55 -24.95 9.71
C LYS A 201 -4.25 -25.44 8.44
N GLN A 202 -3.64 -25.25 7.28
CA GLN A 202 -4.28 -25.51 5.98
C GLN A 202 -3.45 -26.41 5.05
N GLY A 203 -2.16 -26.62 5.34
CA GLY A 203 -1.26 -27.46 4.55
C GLY A 203 -0.39 -26.68 3.58
N PRO A 204 0.47 -27.39 2.81
CA PRO A 204 1.53 -26.77 2.02
C PRO A 204 1.02 -25.90 0.87
N ASP A 205 -0.18 -26.16 0.35
CA ASP A 205 -0.77 -25.41 -0.77
C ASP A 205 -1.16 -23.97 -0.39
N TRP A 206 -1.22 -23.65 0.91
CA TRP A 206 -1.51 -22.31 1.42
C TRP A 206 -0.26 -21.50 1.73
N VAL A 207 0.93 -22.10 1.61
CA VAL A 207 2.18 -21.43 1.99
C VAL A 207 2.55 -20.41 0.94
N ILE A 208 2.71 -19.16 1.38
CA ILE A 208 3.14 -18.04 0.55
C ILE A 208 4.61 -17.69 0.79
N ARG A 209 5.23 -17.09 -0.22
CA ARG A 209 6.52 -16.42 -0.14
C ARG A 209 6.30 -14.92 -0.09
N ILE A 210 6.93 -14.24 0.84
CA ILE A 210 6.71 -12.80 1.07
C ILE A 210 7.93 -12.02 0.60
N ARG A 211 7.78 -11.11 -0.35
CA ARG A 211 8.89 -10.35 -0.92
C ARG A 211 8.54 -8.87 -1.05
N PRO A 212 9.51 -7.96 -0.97
CA PRO A 212 9.27 -6.60 -1.40
C PRO A 212 9.18 -6.50 -2.94
N PRO A 213 8.51 -5.49 -3.49
CA PRO A 213 8.28 -5.40 -4.93
C PRO A 213 9.57 -5.31 -5.76
N ASP A 214 10.61 -4.64 -5.23
CA ASP A 214 11.94 -4.48 -5.83
C ASP A 214 12.77 -5.79 -5.91
N GLN A 215 12.24 -6.89 -5.39
CA GLN A 215 12.82 -8.23 -5.54
C GLN A 215 12.08 -9.10 -6.54
N ILE A 216 10.95 -8.64 -7.07
CA ILE A 216 10.18 -9.37 -8.09
C ILE A 216 10.69 -9.01 -9.47
N VAL A 217 10.47 -7.76 -9.87
CA VAL A 217 10.98 -7.23 -11.15
C VAL A 217 12.29 -6.54 -10.82
N ILE A 218 13.38 -7.01 -11.43
CA ILE A 218 14.71 -6.44 -11.28
C ILE A 218 15.12 -5.97 -12.67
N ASP A 219 15.37 -4.67 -12.82
CA ASP A 219 15.96 -4.06 -14.02
C ASP A 219 17.34 -4.67 -14.37
#